data_AF-A0A090VRG7-F1
#
_entry.id   AF-A0A090VRG7-F1
#
_cell.length_a   1.000
_cell.length_b   1.000
_cell.length_c   1.000
_cell.angle_alpha   90.00
_cell.angle_beta   90.00
_cell.angle_gamma   90.00
#
_symmetry.space_group_name_H-M   'P 1'
#
loop_
_entity.id
_entity.type
_entity.pdbx_description
1 polymer ?
#
loop_
_entity_poly.entity_id
_entity_poly.type
_entity_poly.pdbx_seq_one_letter_code
_entity_poly.pdbx_strand_id
1 'polypeptide(L)'
;MISLVRIIAKVGLFIVLFCLGARLIDPATFISLDATSAFAQWIYGNVNQENFDDLWVLSWVVFSFIFAMVFYKVTMLLINKYVSKP
;
A
#
# COMPACT_ATOMS: atom_id res chain seq x y z
N MET A 1 21.25 24.31 8.00
CA MET A 1 19.80 24.57 7.77
C MET A 1 19.24 23.87 6.54
N ILE A 2 19.83 24.01 5.35
CA ILE A 2 19.33 23.39 4.10
C ILE A 2 19.19 21.85 4.19
N SER A 3 20.09 21.17 4.90
CA SER A 3 20.02 19.71 5.12
C SER A 3 18.79 19.27 5.92
N LEU A 4 18.48 19.98 7.01
CA LEU A 4 17.31 19.69 7.86
C LEU A 4 15.98 19.88 7.10
N VAL A 5 15.86 20.98 6.34
CA VAL A 5 14.67 21.24 5.52
C VAL A 5 14.47 20.14 4.49
N ARG A 6 15.54 19.66 3.85
CA ARG A 6 15.47 18.55 2.88
C ARG A 6 15.06 17.23 3.54
N ILE A 7 15.53 16.95 4.75
CA ILE A 7 15.13 15.75 5.51
C ILE A 7 13.65 15.82 5.89
N ILE A 8 13.20 16.96 6.43
CA ILE A 8 11.79 17.17 6.81
C ILE A 8 10.88 17.04 5.59
N ALA A 9 11.26 17.61 4.44
CA ALA A 9 10.48 17.47 3.21
C ALA A 9 10.36 16.01 2.75
N LYS A 10 11.44 15.23 2.83
CA LYS A 10 11.41 13.80 2.48
C LYS A 10 10.54 12.99 3.43
N VAL A 11 10.65 13.23 4.73
CA VAL A 11 9.84 12.55 5.75
C VAL A 11 8.37 12.94 5.60
N GLY A 12 8.07 14.23 5.42
CA GLY A 12 6.72 14.70 5.16
C GLY A 12 6.11 14.07 3.91
N LEU A 13 6.88 14.00 2.83
CA LEU A 13 6.46 13.30 1.62
C LEU A 13 6.17 11.82 1.91
N PHE A 14 7.08 11.11 2.60
CA PHE A 14 6.87 9.72 2.98
C PHE A 14 5.58 9.52 3.79
N ILE A 15 5.32 10.37 4.80
CA ILE A 15 4.12 10.29 5.64
C ILE A 15 2.86 10.49 4.79
N VAL A 16 2.82 11.51 3.93
CA VAL A 16 1.66 11.79 3.07
C VAL A 16 1.37 10.58 2.18
N LEU A 17 2.40 9.97 1.61
CA LEU A 17 2.27 8.82 0.72
C LEU A 17 1.88 7.56 1.45
N PHE A 18 2.41 7.36 2.64
CA PHE A 18 2.02 6.27 3.51
C PHE A 18 0.52 6.38 3.87
N CYS A 19 0.06 7.57 4.28
CA CYS A 19 -1.36 7.79 4.60
C CYS A 19 -2.27 7.62 3.38
N LEU A 20 -1.86 8.11 2.21
CA LEU A 20 -2.61 7.91 0.96
C LEU A 20 -2.66 6.43 0.58
N GLY A 21 -1.53 5.74 0.63
CA GLY A 21 -1.44 4.31 0.37
C GLY A 21 -2.35 3.52 1.30
N ALA A 22 -2.23 3.75 2.62
CA ALA A 22 -3.05 3.09 3.64
C ALA A 22 -4.56 3.26 3.40
N ARG A 23 -5.00 4.44 2.95
CA ARG A 23 -6.42 4.65 2.60
C ARG A 23 -6.84 3.99 1.30
N LEU A 24 -5.97 3.98 0.29
CA LEU A 24 -6.29 3.44 -1.03
C LEU A 24 -6.32 1.91 -1.06
N ILE A 25 -5.51 1.28 -0.22
CA ILE A 25 -5.33 -0.18 -0.23
C ILE A 25 -6.09 -0.88 0.89
N ASP A 26 -6.91 -0.14 1.65
CA ASP A 26 -7.66 -0.67 2.79
C ASP A 26 -8.64 -1.77 2.34
N PRO A 27 -8.38 -3.05 2.68
CA PRO A 27 -9.24 -4.17 2.31
C PRO A 27 -10.67 -4.03 2.81
N ALA A 28 -10.91 -3.27 3.87
CA ALA A 28 -12.25 -3.03 4.40
C ALA A 28 -13.18 -2.37 3.37
N THR A 29 -12.61 -1.69 2.37
CA THR A 29 -13.38 -0.97 1.35
C THR A 29 -13.82 -1.84 0.17
N PHE A 30 -13.21 -3.02 -0.02
CA PHE A 30 -13.46 -3.86 -1.20
C PHE A 30 -13.55 -5.37 -0.92
N ILE A 31 -13.24 -5.84 0.28
CA ILE A 31 -13.36 -7.25 0.68
C ILE A 31 -14.58 -7.42 1.59
N SER A 32 -15.53 -8.23 1.15
CA SER A 32 -16.70 -8.61 1.96
C SER A 32 -16.38 -9.80 2.88
N LEU A 33 -17.17 -9.95 3.94
CA LEU A 33 -17.10 -11.11 4.84
C LEU A 33 -17.30 -12.44 4.09
N ASP A 34 -18.15 -12.44 3.06
CA ASP A 34 -18.39 -13.61 2.21
C ASP A 34 -17.15 -13.98 1.38
N ALA A 35 -16.45 -12.98 0.85
CA ALA A 35 -15.20 -13.20 0.10
C ALA A 35 -14.13 -13.80 1.02
N THR A 36 -14.02 -13.29 2.23
CA THR A 36 -13.13 -13.79 3.27
C THR A 36 -13.44 -15.26 3.60
N SER A 37 -14.72 -15.58 3.82
CA SER A 37 -15.16 -16.96 4.13
C SER A 37 -14.92 -17.91 2.96
N ALA A 38 -15.22 -17.49 1.73
CA ALA A 38 -14.99 -18.28 0.54
C ALA A 38 -13.50 -18.54 0.29
N PHE A 39 -12.65 -17.55 0.56
CA PHE A 39 -11.19 -17.70 0.46
C PHE A 39 -10.65 -18.71 1.49
N ALA A 40 -11.06 -18.58 2.76
CA ALA A 40 -10.67 -19.53 3.81
C ALA A 40 -11.11 -20.96 3.48
N GLN A 41 -12.37 -21.12 3.03
CA GLN A 41 -12.90 -22.41 2.60
C GLN A 41 -12.13 -23.00 1.41
N TRP A 42 -11.71 -22.17 0.46
CA TRP A 42 -10.96 -22.59 -0.72
C TRP A 42 -9.53 -23.04 -0.39
N ILE A 43 -8.81 -22.28 0.43
CA ILE A 43 -7.40 -22.57 0.77
C ILE A 43 -7.30 -23.70 1.80
N TYR A 44 -8.10 -23.64 2.86
CA TYR A 44 -7.95 -24.48 4.05
C TYR A 44 -9.00 -25.58 4.15
N GLY A 45 -10.04 -25.56 3.31
CA GLY A 45 -11.15 -26.53 3.36
C GLY A 45 -12.10 -26.32 4.54
N ASN A 46 -11.86 -25.30 5.38
CA ASN A 46 -12.74 -24.90 6.48
C ASN A 46 -12.62 -23.38 6.74
N VAL A 47 -13.55 -22.84 7.51
CA VAL A 47 -13.53 -21.45 7.96
C VAL A 47 -13.45 -21.43 9.48
N ASN A 48 -12.43 -20.77 10.03
CA ASN A 48 -12.22 -20.58 11.46
C ASN A 48 -11.68 -19.17 11.75
N GLN A 49 -11.51 -18.82 13.03
CA GLN A 49 -11.02 -17.48 13.39
C GLN A 49 -9.55 -17.24 13.01
N GLU A 50 -8.75 -18.29 12.87
CA GLU A 50 -7.32 -18.17 12.55
C GLU A 50 -7.09 -17.83 11.09
N ASN A 51 -7.93 -18.37 10.19
CA ASN A 51 -7.77 -18.21 8.74
C ASN A 51 -8.70 -17.15 8.12
N PHE A 52 -9.63 -16.61 8.90
CA PHE A 52 -10.57 -15.61 8.42
C PHE A 52 -9.81 -14.41 7.88
N ASP A 53 -8.90 -13.81 8.65
CA ASP A 53 -8.26 -12.55 8.23
C ASP A 53 -7.14 -12.70 7.19
N ASP A 54 -6.82 -13.91 6.74
CA ASP A 54 -5.71 -14.16 5.82
C ASP A 54 -5.87 -13.44 4.49
N LEU A 55 -7.09 -13.37 3.96
CA LEU A 55 -7.37 -12.64 2.72
C LEU A 55 -7.06 -11.15 2.86
N TRP A 56 -7.38 -10.58 4.03
CA TRP A 56 -7.12 -9.17 4.34
C TRP A 56 -5.62 -8.92 4.47
N VAL A 57 -4.90 -9.76 5.20
CA VAL A 57 -3.45 -9.67 5.36
C VAL A 57 -2.73 -9.80 4.03
N LEU A 58 -3.10 -10.80 3.23
CA LEU A 58 -2.53 -11.00 1.89
C LEU A 58 -2.78 -9.79 0.99
N SER A 59 -3.99 -9.23 1.03
CA SER A 59 -4.33 -8.02 0.28
C SER A 59 -3.46 -6.84 0.71
N TRP A 60 -3.32 -6.58 2.01
CA TRP A 60 -2.42 -5.53 2.51
C TRP A 60 -1.00 -5.68 1.96
N VAL A 61 -0.44 -6.90 1.99
CA VAL A 61 0.91 -7.17 1.50
C VAL A 61 1.00 -6.90 -0.01
N VAL A 62 0.12 -7.52 -0.80
CA VAL A 62 0.14 -7.40 -2.28
C VAL A 62 -0.05 -5.95 -2.71
N PHE A 63 -1.04 -5.26 -2.16
CA PHE A 63 -1.30 -3.87 -2.53
C PHE A 63 -0.21 -2.93 -2.03
N SER A 64 0.45 -3.20 -0.90
CA SER A 64 1.62 -2.43 -0.45
C SER A 64 2.78 -2.52 -1.45
N PHE A 65 3.06 -3.73 -1.98
CA PHE A 65 4.07 -3.89 -3.03
C PHE A 65 3.69 -3.17 -4.32
N ILE A 66 2.44 -3.29 -4.77
CA ILE A 66 1.94 -2.60 -5.96
C ILE A 66 2.06 -1.08 -5.77
N PHE A 67 1.59 -0.56 -4.64
CA PHE A 67 1.65 0.86 -4.31
C PHE A 67 3.09 1.35 -4.31
N ALA A 68 4.02 0.64 -3.66
CA ALA A 68 5.43 1.00 -3.63
C ALA A 68 6.04 1.06 -5.04
N MET A 69 5.77 0.06 -5.90
CA MET A 69 6.28 0.01 -7.27
C MET A 69 5.74 1.15 -8.13
N VAL A 70 4.42 1.38 -8.12
CA VAL A 70 3.77 2.45 -8.87
C VAL A 70 4.28 3.80 -8.40
N PHE A 71 4.30 4.00 -7.08
CA PHE A 71 4.66 5.27 -6.50
C PHE A 71 6.13 5.61 -6.73
N TYR A 72 7.03 4.62 -6.65
CA TYR A 72 8.43 4.79 -7.04
C TYR A 72 8.57 5.23 -8.49
N LYS A 73 7.91 4.54 -9.43
CA LYS A 73 7.94 4.91 -10.85
C LYS A 73 7.42 6.32 -11.08
N VAL A 74 6.27 6.68 -10.51
CA VAL A 74 5.69 8.02 -10.62
C VAL A 74 6.65 9.08 -10.06
N THR A 75 7.21 8.85 -8.89
CA THR A 75 8.15 9.78 -8.25
C THR A 75 9.39 9.99 -9.11
N MET A 76 9.99 8.92 -9.62
CA MET A 76 11.18 9.01 -10.49
C MET A 76 10.87 9.72 -11.81
N LEU A 77 9.70 9.46 -12.41
CA LEU A 77 9.26 10.17 -13.61
C LEU A 77 9.08 11.67 -13.34
N LEU A 78 8.47 12.05 -12.22
CA LEU A 78 8.30 13.45 -11.84
C LEU A 78 9.65 14.12 -11.59
N ILE A 79 10.56 13.46 -10.85
CA ILE A 79 11.92 13.98 -10.62
C ILE A 79 12.65 14.19 -11.95
N ASN A 80 12.66 13.20 -12.83
CA ASN A 80 13.34 13.32 -14.12
C ASN A 80 12.70 14.41 -15.01
N LYS A 81 11.37 14.59 -14.94
CA LYS A 81 10.66 15.58 -15.75
C LYS A 81 10.87 17.02 -15.28
N TYR A 82 10.95 17.24 -13.96
CA TYR A 82 10.97 18.58 -13.36
C TYR A 82 12.33 19.01 -12.80
N VAL A 83 13.21 18.06 -12.49
CA VAL A 83 14.55 18.32 -11.92
C VAL A 83 15.65 18.13 -12.96
N SER A 84 15.45 17.29 -13.98
CA SER A 84 16.46 16.98 -15.00
C SER A 84 16.24 17.69 -16.36
N LYS A 85 15.33 18.67 -16.45
CA LYS A 85 15.34 19.60 -17.57
C LYS A 85 16.40 20.69 -17.31
N PRO A 86 17.42 20.85 -18.18
CA PRO A 86 18.36 21.96 -18.09
C PRO A 86 17.66 23.32 -18.25
#